data_AF-A0A8C4S340-F1
#
_entry.id   AF-A0A8C4S340-F1
#
_cell.length_a   1.000
_cell.length_b   1.000
_cell.length_c   1.000
_cell.angle_alpha   90.00
_cell.angle_beta   90.00
_cell.angle_gamma   90.00
#
_symmetry.space_group_name_H-M   'P 1'
#
loop_
_entity.id
_entity.type
_entity.pdbx_description
1 polymer ?
#
loop_
_entity_poly.entity_id
_entity_poly.type
_entity_poly.pdbx_seq_one_letter_code
_entity_poly.pdbx_strand_id
1 'polypeptide(L)'
;MGHDHGHGHGKMVLPDYKQWKIEGTPLEFTKERLARRGLRDPWARNEAWRYMGAFSNPVTIKDVFFRGFKWGFAAFVVALGVEYVLFPPKKGGHH
;
A
#
# COMPACT_ATOMS: atom_id res chain seq x y z
N MET A 1 -19.81 42.00 13.96
CA MET A 1 -18.43 41.49 14.08
C MET A 1 -18.52 39.97 14.26
N GLY A 2 -18.46 39.22 13.15
CA GLY A 2 -18.40 37.75 13.17
C GLY A 2 -16.94 37.35 12.91
N HIS A 3 -16.38 36.56 13.82
CA HIS A 3 -14.97 36.19 13.85
C HIS A 3 -14.71 35.07 12.82
N ASP A 4 -14.14 35.42 11.66
CA ASP A 4 -13.54 34.48 10.72
C ASP A 4 -12.16 34.03 11.24
N HIS A 5 -12.11 32.84 11.84
CA HIS A 5 -10.85 32.14 12.17
C HIS A 5 -10.71 30.93 11.25
N GLY A 6 -10.37 31.17 9.98
CA GLY A 6 -10.10 30.14 8.98
C GLY A 6 -8.63 30.08 8.62
N HIS A 7 -7.85 29.21 9.26
CA HIS A 7 -6.47 28.93 8.90
C HIS A 7 -6.35 28.35 7.48
N GLY A 8 -5.83 29.14 6.53
CA GLY A 8 -4.77 28.75 5.57
C GLY A 8 -4.93 27.54 4.63
N HIS A 9 -6.05 26.82 4.60
CA HIS A 9 -6.29 25.75 3.63
C HIS A 9 -7.62 26.02 2.94
N GLY A 10 -7.58 26.27 1.63
CA GLY A 10 -8.80 26.48 0.83
C GLY A 10 -9.84 25.38 1.09
N LYS A 11 -11.12 25.74 0.99
CA LYS A 11 -12.24 24.82 1.25
C LYS A 11 -12.02 23.50 0.49
N MET A 12 -11.97 22.39 1.22
CA MET A 12 -11.83 21.07 0.61
C MET A 12 -13.00 20.81 -0.34
N VAL A 13 -12.67 20.59 -1.61
CA VAL A 13 -13.64 20.20 -2.63
C VAL A 13 -13.74 18.68 -2.61
N LEU A 14 -14.92 18.16 -2.25
CA LEU A 14 -15.18 16.73 -2.31
C LEU A 14 -15.12 16.27 -3.78
N PRO A 15 -14.49 15.14 -4.08
CA PRO A 15 -14.39 14.67 -5.45
C PRO A 15 -15.74 14.07 -5.89
N ASP A 16 -16.00 14.01 -7.20
CA ASP A 16 -17.32 13.62 -7.73
C ASP A 16 -17.75 12.22 -7.26
N TYR A 17 -18.97 12.11 -6.74
CA TYR A 17 -19.52 10.85 -6.25
C TYR A 17 -19.65 9.79 -7.36
N LYS A 18 -19.74 10.20 -8.63
CA LYS A 18 -19.88 9.28 -9.78
C LYS A 18 -18.61 8.50 -10.10
N GLN A 19 -17.47 8.93 -9.59
CA GLN A 19 -16.20 8.21 -9.80
C GLN A 19 -16.17 6.86 -9.06
N TRP A 20 -16.95 6.72 -7.98
CA TRP A 20 -16.98 5.51 -7.15
C TRP A 20 -17.87 4.46 -7.81
N LYS A 21 -17.22 3.52 -8.53
CA LYS A 21 -17.86 2.41 -9.22
C LYS A 21 -17.52 1.09 -8.54
N ILE A 22 -18.44 0.14 -8.61
CA ILE A 22 -18.26 -1.19 -8.01
C ILE A 22 -17.44 -2.11 -8.92
N GLU A 23 -17.49 -1.86 -10.23
CA GLU A 23 -16.75 -2.60 -11.27
C GLU A 23 -15.24 -2.64 -10.98
N GLY A 24 -14.65 -3.83 -11.03
CA GLY A 24 -13.23 -4.05 -10.77
C GLY A 24 -12.82 -4.06 -9.29
N THR A 25 -13.78 -3.92 -8.37
CA THR A 25 -13.53 -4.06 -6.92
C THR A 25 -14.01 -5.42 -6.42
N PRO A 26 -13.53 -5.91 -5.26
CA PRO A 26 -14.05 -7.13 -4.63
C PRO A 26 -15.57 -7.09 -4.35
N LEU A 27 -16.17 -5.90 -4.28
CA LEU A 27 -17.61 -5.73 -4.05
C LEU A 27 -18.45 -6.18 -5.25
N GLU A 28 -17.88 -6.24 -6.46
CA GLU A 28 -18.55 -6.79 -7.64
C GLU A 28 -18.91 -8.26 -7.43
N PHE A 29 -17.98 -9.03 -6.86
CA PHE A 29 -18.21 -10.43 -6.52
C PHE A 29 -19.26 -10.61 -5.42
N THR A 30 -19.28 -9.73 -4.43
CA THR A 30 -20.33 -9.72 -3.40
C THR A 30 -21.70 -9.42 -4.02
N LYS A 31 -21.78 -8.44 -4.94
CA LYS A 31 -23.00 -8.10 -5.68
C LYS A 31 -23.51 -9.30 -6.47
N GLU A 32 -22.65 -10.02 -7.19
CA GLU A 32 -23.05 -11.23 -7.92
C GLU A 32 -23.58 -12.33 -6.98
N ARG A 33 -22.90 -12.57 -5.85
CA ARG A 33 -23.32 -13.57 -4.86
C ARG A 33 -24.67 -13.25 -4.24
N LEU A 34 -24.93 -11.97 -3.95
CA LEU A 34 -26.22 -11.52 -3.45
C LEU A 34 -27.30 -11.63 -4.53
N ALA A 35 -26.98 -11.24 -5.77
CA ALA A 35 -27.93 -11.33 -6.88
C ALA A 35 -28.39 -12.77 -7.14
N ARG A 36 -27.50 -13.77 -7.01
CA ARG A 36 -27.84 -15.20 -7.07
C ARG A 36 -28.86 -15.64 -6.01
N ARG A 37 -28.98 -14.88 -4.92
CA ARG A 37 -29.95 -15.11 -3.83
C ARG A 37 -31.16 -14.17 -3.93
N GLY A 38 -31.30 -13.41 -5.01
CA GLY A 38 -32.35 -12.39 -5.16
C GLY A 38 -32.15 -11.16 -4.27
N LEU A 39 -30.96 -10.96 -3.72
CA LEU A 39 -30.61 -9.84 -2.83
C LEU A 39 -29.81 -8.77 -3.57
N ARG A 40 -29.92 -7.53 -3.12
CA ARG A 40 -29.14 -6.39 -3.62
C ARG A 40 -28.63 -5.55 -2.45
N ASP A 41 -27.32 -5.31 -2.42
CA ASP A 41 -26.71 -4.42 -1.45
C ASP A 41 -26.82 -2.95 -1.91
N PRO A 42 -27.51 -2.06 -1.15
CA PRO A 42 -27.59 -0.64 -1.47
C PRO A 42 -26.31 0.14 -1.13
N TRP A 43 -25.42 -0.39 -0.28
CA TRP A 43 -24.24 0.32 0.24
C TRP A 43 -22.94 0.04 -0.52
N ALA A 44 -22.92 -0.92 -1.45
CA ALA A 44 -21.73 -1.30 -2.20
C ALA A 44 -20.97 -0.11 -2.84
N ARG A 45 -21.67 0.92 -3.32
CA ARG A 45 -21.01 2.11 -3.89
C ARG A 45 -20.41 3.03 -2.83
N ASN A 46 -20.99 3.06 -1.63
CA ASN A 46 -20.44 3.82 -0.50
C ASN A 46 -19.15 3.19 0.03
N GLU A 47 -18.95 1.88 -0.17
CA GLU A 47 -17.73 1.18 0.26
C GLU A 47 -16.68 1.04 -0.85
N ALA A 48 -17.06 1.28 -2.10
CA ALA A 48 -16.19 1.12 -3.27
C ALA A 48 -14.88 1.91 -3.16
N TRP A 49 -14.91 3.12 -2.59
CA TRP A 49 -13.71 3.95 -2.45
C TRP A 49 -12.58 3.28 -1.66
N ARG A 50 -12.91 2.34 -0.76
CA ARG A 50 -11.91 1.60 0.04
C ARG A 50 -11.04 0.68 -0.80
N TYR A 51 -11.56 0.24 -1.94
CA TYR A 51 -10.92 -0.73 -2.83
C TYR A 51 -10.46 -0.08 -4.15
N MET A 52 -10.54 1.25 -4.26
CA MET A 52 -10.15 2.01 -5.43
C MET A 52 -8.96 2.93 -5.14
N GLY A 53 -8.28 3.38 -6.20
CA GLY A 53 -7.18 4.34 -6.09
C GLY A 53 -5.99 3.80 -5.30
N ALA A 54 -5.42 4.62 -4.42
CA ALA A 54 -4.22 4.28 -3.66
C ALA A 54 -4.39 3.06 -2.73
N PHE A 55 -5.62 2.70 -2.37
CA PHE A 55 -5.95 1.58 -1.49
C PHE A 55 -6.36 0.31 -2.25
N SER A 56 -6.28 0.30 -3.59
CA SER A 56 -6.72 -0.85 -4.38
C SER A 56 -5.84 -2.10 -4.19
N ASN A 57 -4.56 -1.91 -3.86
CA ASN A 57 -3.61 -2.99 -3.69
C ASN A 57 -3.56 -3.43 -2.23
N PRO A 58 -4.03 -4.65 -1.89
CA PRO A 58 -3.94 -5.14 -0.53
C PRO A 58 -2.48 -5.35 -0.15
N VAL A 59 -2.10 -4.89 1.04
CA VAL A 59 -0.77 -5.14 1.61
C VAL A 59 -0.64 -6.63 1.88
N THR A 60 0.32 -7.29 1.22
CA THR A 60 0.58 -8.72 1.45
C THR A 60 1.54 -8.89 2.63
N ILE A 61 1.45 -10.01 3.34
CA ILE A 61 2.38 -10.36 4.45
C ILE A 61 3.85 -10.28 3.99
N LYS A 62 4.14 -10.69 2.74
CA LYS A 62 5.47 -10.58 2.14
C LYS A 62 5.96 -9.15 2.00
N ASP A 63 5.06 -8.22 1.66
CA ASP A 63 5.40 -6.80 1.50
C ASP A 63 5.80 -6.18 2.83
N VAL A 64 5.16 -6.61 3.92
CA VAL A 64 5.51 -6.20 5.28
C VAL A 64 6.83 -6.83 5.71
N PHE A 65 6.99 -8.14 5.52
CA PHE A 65 8.17 -8.87 5.96
C PHE A 65 9.44 -8.44 5.23
N PHE A 66 9.38 -8.26 3.91
CA PHE A 66 10.52 -7.87 3.10
C PHE A 66 10.61 -6.35 2.88
N ARG A 67 9.89 -5.55 3.68
CA ARG A 67 9.95 -4.09 3.58
C ARG A 67 11.36 -3.60 3.92
N GLY A 68 12.03 -3.00 2.94
CA GLY A 68 13.40 -2.50 3.10
C GLY A 68 14.50 -3.55 2.91
N PHE A 69 14.17 -4.83 2.73
CA PHE A 69 15.15 -5.90 2.57
C PHE A 69 16.08 -5.68 1.36
N LYS A 70 15.55 -5.15 0.24
CA LYS A 70 16.35 -4.86 -0.97
C LYS A 70 17.52 -3.90 -0.69
N TRP A 71 17.24 -2.81 0.02
CA TRP A 71 18.25 -1.81 0.36
C TRP A 71 19.18 -2.29 1.47
N GLY A 72 18.64 -2.98 2.48
CA GLY A 72 19.44 -3.60 3.53
C GLY A 72 20.43 -4.63 2.97
N PHE A 73 19.99 -5.47 2.04
CA PHE A 73 20.84 -6.47 1.40
C PHE A 73 21.91 -5.82 0.51
N ALA A 74 21.57 -4.77 -0.23
CA ALA A 74 22.56 -4.02 -1.01
C ALA A 74 23.65 -3.41 -0.13
N ALA A 75 23.26 -2.76 0.98
CA ALA A 75 24.21 -2.21 1.95
C ALA A 75 25.09 -3.29 2.58
N PHE A 76 24.51 -4.46 2.89
CA PHE A 76 25.23 -5.62 3.42
C PHE A 76 26.31 -6.13 2.45
N VAL A 77 25.97 -6.29 1.17
CA VAL A 77 26.94 -6.73 0.15
C VAL A 77 28.07 -5.72 -0.03
N VAL A 78 27.76 -4.41 -0.02
CA VAL A 78 28.77 -3.35 -0.08
C VAL A 78 29.70 -3.41 1.14
N ALA A 79 29.13 -3.59 2.34
CA ALA A 79 29.93 -3.72 3.56
C ALA A 79 30.87 -4.93 3.50
N LEU A 80 30.38 -6.10 3.06
CA LEU A 80 31.23 -7.28 2.86
C LEU A 80 32.35 -7.03 1.84
N GLY A 81 32.05 -6.32 0.75
CA GLY A 81 33.06 -5.94 -0.25
C GLY A 81 34.15 -5.04 0.34
N VAL A 82 33.75 -4.04 1.14
CA VAL A 82 34.69 -3.16 1.84
C VAL A 82 35.53 -3.93 2.86
N GLU A 83 34.92 -4.78 3.68
CA GLU A 83 35.62 -5.62 4.64
C GLU A 83 36.60 -6.56 3.96
N TYR A 84 36.22 -7.20 2.85
CA TYR A 84 37.11 -8.11 2.13
C TYR A 84 38.31 -7.40 1.50
N VAL A 85 38.12 -6.18 1.01
CA VAL A 85 39.21 -5.38 0.41
C VAL A 85 40.15 -4.81 1.48
N LEU A 86 39.62 -4.32 2.60
CA LEU A 86 40.41 -3.68 3.66
C LEU A 86 41.00 -4.70 4.66
N PHE A 87 40.31 -5.80 4.90
CA PHE A 87 40.70 -6.87 5.83
C PHE A 87 40.60 -8.23 5.14
N PRO A 88 41.49 -8.51 4.15
CA PRO A 88 41.47 -9.80 3.48
C PRO A 88 41.67 -10.93 4.49
N PRO A 89 40.86 -12.01 4.42
CA PRO A 89 40.95 -13.10 5.39
C PRO A 89 42.34 -13.73 5.33
N LYS A 90 43.00 -13.89 6.50
CA LYS A 90 44.26 -14.63 6.60
C LYS A 90 44.02 -16.05 6.05
N LYS A 91 44.68 -16.41 4.95
CA LYS A 91 44.79 -17.81 4.53
C LYS A 91 45.40 -18.59 5.69
N GLY A 92 44.69 -19.60 6.18
CA GLY A 92 45.14 -20.45 7.28
C GLY A 92 46.53 -20.99 7.00
N GLY A 93 47.49 -20.60 7.84
CA GLY A 93 48.72 -21.35 8.00
C GLY A 93 48.35 -22.62 8.75
N HIS A 94 48.48 -23.76 8.08
CA HIS A 94 48.77 -25.01 8.78
C HIS A 94 50.01 -24.78 9.63
N HIS A 95 50.01 -25.24 10.88
CA HIS A 95 51.12 -25.73 11.69
C HIS A 95 50.53 -26.40 12.93
#